data_AF-A0A1Y0HNH9-F1
#
_entry.id   AF-A0A1Y0HNH9-F1
#
_cell.length_a   1.000
_cell.length_b   1.000
_cell.length_c   1.000
_cell.angle_alpha   90.00
_cell.angle_beta   90.00
_cell.angle_gamma   90.00
#
_symmetry.space_group_name_H-M   'P 1'
#
loop_
_entity.id
_entity.type
_entity.pdbx_description
1 polymer ?
#
loop_
_entity_poly.entity_id
_entity_poly.type
_entity_poly.pdbx_seq_one_letter_code
_entity_poly.pdbx_strand_id
1 'polypeptide(L)'
;MIYLLSNRGEKNIALRFSEFEGIDTILCMKNNVKWVWIDCFSKLPITQESYHILKQNGFKICLVSPELQSQDSKLEVYKQYLNDNAIIFDAICTKNHCIRRWM
;
A
#
# COMPACT_ATOMS: atom_id res chain seq x y z
N MET A 1 -10.11 -17.13 -1.00
CA MET A 1 -9.60 -16.94 -2.38
C MET A 1 -8.07 -16.82 -2.41
N ILE A 2 -7.48 -15.84 -1.72
CA ILE A 2 -6.04 -15.53 -1.79
C ILE A 2 -5.16 -16.73 -1.41
N TYR A 3 -5.45 -17.39 -0.29
CA TYR A 3 -4.72 -18.59 0.16
C TYR A 3 -4.69 -19.70 -0.90
N LEU A 4 -5.84 -20.00 -1.51
CA LEU A 4 -5.96 -21.05 -2.52
C LEU A 4 -5.17 -20.73 -3.80
N LEU A 5 -5.23 -19.48 -4.27
CA LEU A 5 -4.48 -19.05 -5.45
C LEU A 5 -2.98 -19.02 -5.19
N SER A 6 -2.58 -18.51 -4.03
CA SER A 6 -1.17 -18.48 -3.61
C SER A 6 -0.58 -19.89 -3.51
N ASN A 7 -1.33 -20.86 -2.98
CA ASN A 7 -0.89 -22.26 -2.92
C ASN A 7 -0.75 -22.90 -4.31
N ARG A 8 -1.46 -22.37 -5.32
CA ARG A 8 -1.29 -22.78 -6.73
C ARG A 8 -0.11 -22.07 -7.42
N GLY A 9 0.66 -21.27 -6.68
CA GLY A 9 1.83 -20.57 -7.19
C GLY A 9 1.53 -19.22 -7.85
N GLU A 10 0.29 -18.72 -7.77
CA GLU A 10 -0.04 -17.39 -8.28
C GLU A 10 0.55 -16.31 -7.37
N LYS A 11 1.38 -15.44 -7.95
CA LYS A 11 2.11 -14.37 -7.24
C LYS A 11 1.67 -12.96 -7.62
N ASN A 12 0.82 -12.82 -8.64
CA ASN A 12 0.23 -11.57 -9.10
C ASN A 12 -1.05 -11.23 -8.32
N ILE A 13 -0.98 -11.40 -7.01
CA ILE A 13 -2.03 -11.04 -6.06
C ILE A 13 -1.44 -9.97 -5.16
N ALA A 14 -2.31 -9.11 -4.62
CA ALA A 14 -1.93 -8.18 -3.58
C ALA A 14 -2.73 -8.48 -2.31
N LEU A 15 -2.08 -8.31 -1.16
CA LEU A 15 -2.74 -8.31 0.15
C LEU A 15 -3.10 -6.90 0.54
N ARG A 16 -4.27 -6.70 1.13
CA ARG A 16 -4.69 -5.38 1.57
C ARG A 16 -4.09 -5.05 2.93
N PHE A 17 -3.59 -3.83 3.07
CA PHE A 17 -3.19 -3.21 4.33
C PHE A 17 -4.02 -1.94 4.51
N SER A 18 -4.71 -1.81 5.63
CA SER A 18 -5.53 -0.64 5.91
C SER A 18 -5.69 -0.47 7.43
N GLU A 19 -6.48 0.53 7.82
CA GLU A 19 -6.87 0.74 9.22
C GLU A 19 -7.61 -0.47 9.84
N PHE A 20 -8.19 -1.34 9.01
CA PHE A 20 -8.93 -2.53 9.44
C PHE A 20 -8.13 -3.83 9.28
N GLU A 21 -7.05 -3.80 8.49
CA GLU A 21 -6.28 -4.99 8.11
C GLU A 21 -4.82 -4.80 8.54
N GLY A 22 -4.44 -5.52 9.60
CA GLY A 22 -3.10 -5.43 10.19
C GLY A 22 -2.01 -6.09 9.36
N ILE A 23 -0.76 -5.73 9.69
CA ILE A 23 0.45 -6.21 9.00
C ILE A 23 0.75 -7.70 9.27
N ASP A 24 0.24 -8.26 10.36
CA ASP A 24 0.52 -9.64 10.77
C ASP A 24 0.11 -10.66 9.69
N THR A 25 -1.07 -10.47 9.10
CA THR A 25 -1.57 -11.32 8.02
C THR A 25 -0.67 -11.24 6.78
N ILE A 26 -0.10 -10.07 6.52
CA ILE A 26 0.80 -9.85 5.37
C ILE A 26 2.10 -10.63 5.61
N LEU A 27 2.64 -10.57 6.82
CA LEU A 27 3.86 -11.29 7.19
C LEU A 27 3.70 -12.81 7.11
N CYS A 28 2.55 -13.35 7.52
CA CYS A 28 2.22 -14.77 7.36
C CYS A 28 2.22 -15.24 5.89
N MET A 29 2.04 -14.31 4.95
CA MET A 29 1.99 -14.57 3.51
C MET A 29 3.28 -14.14 2.80
N LYS A 30 4.37 -13.92 3.55
CA LYS A 30 5.71 -13.73 2.99
C LYS A 30 6.07 -14.89 2.06
N ASN A 31 6.75 -14.59 0.96
CA ASN A 31 7.16 -15.51 -0.13
C ASN A 31 6.02 -16.06 -1.01
N ASN A 32 4.79 -16.00 -0.50
CA ASN A 32 3.56 -16.43 -1.15
C ASN A 32 2.97 -15.31 -2.03
N VAL A 33 2.99 -14.07 -1.52
CA VAL A 33 2.50 -12.88 -2.23
C VAL A 33 3.62 -11.84 -2.35
N LYS A 34 3.63 -11.08 -3.45
CA LYS A 34 4.66 -10.04 -3.72
C LYS A 34 4.19 -8.62 -3.44
N TRP A 35 2.90 -8.35 -3.59
CA TRP A 35 2.36 -7.00 -3.54
C TRP A 35 1.50 -6.77 -2.29
N VAL A 36 1.57 -5.56 -1.77
CA VAL A 36 0.71 -5.05 -0.70
C VAL A 36 0.01 -3.82 -1.23
N TRP A 37 -1.32 -3.83 -1.11
CA TRP A 37 -2.21 -2.78 -1.53
C TRP A 37 -2.62 -1.96 -0.30
N ILE A 38 -2.16 -0.72 -0.22
CA ILE A 38 -2.32 0.14 0.95
C ILE A 38 -3.50 1.07 0.73
N ASP A 39 -4.59 0.83 1.46
CA ASP A 39 -5.82 1.61 1.39
C ASP A 39 -5.87 2.69 2.48
N CYS A 40 -6.24 3.92 2.10
CA CYS A 40 -6.38 5.06 3.02
C CYS A 40 -7.86 5.48 3.17
N PHE A 41 -8.65 4.68 3.89
CA PHE A 41 -10.11 4.91 4.03
C PHE A 41 -10.44 6.19 4.80
N SER A 42 -9.75 6.49 5.90
CA SER A 42 -9.96 7.73 6.67
C SER A 42 -8.65 8.45 7.00
N LYS A 43 -7.57 7.68 7.20
CA LYS A 43 -6.20 8.18 7.34
C LYS A 43 -5.23 7.28 6.58
N LEU A 44 -4.01 7.77 6.41
CA LEU A 44 -2.92 6.98 5.86
C LEU A 44 -2.45 5.96 6.91
N PRO A 45 -2.56 4.64 6.66
CA PRO A 45 -2.25 3.62 7.67
C PRO A 45 -0.75 3.29 7.75
N ILE A 46 0.04 3.67 6.72
CA ILE A 46 1.46 3.37 6.67
C ILE A 46 2.23 4.29 7.61
N THR A 47 3.12 3.68 8.39
CA THR A 47 4.09 4.33 9.27
C THR A 47 5.50 3.98 8.80
N GLN A 48 6.52 4.70 9.28
CA GLN A 48 7.90 4.36 8.94
C GLN A 48 8.28 2.93 9.37
N GLU A 49 7.80 2.48 10.52
CA GLU A 49 8.00 1.13 11.04
C GLU A 49 7.36 0.07 10.12
N SER A 50 6.08 0.22 9.81
CA SER A 50 5.36 -0.73 8.93
C SER A 50 5.94 -0.73 7.52
N TYR A 51 6.34 0.42 6.99
CA TYR A 51 7.08 0.52 5.73
C TYR A 51 8.37 -0.30 5.75
N HIS A 52 9.18 -0.14 6.81
CA HIS A 52 10.44 -0.85 6.94
C HIS A 52 10.22 -2.37 7.00
N ILE A 53 9.26 -2.81 7.81
CA ILE A 53 8.87 -4.22 7.92
C ILE A 53 8.48 -4.77 6.54
N LEU A 54 7.64 -4.07 5.78
CA LEU A 54 7.21 -4.53 4.45
C LEU A 54 8.39 -4.65 3.49
N LYS A 55 9.25 -3.63 3.41
CA LYS A 55 10.41 -3.63 2.50
C LYS A 55 11.46 -4.68 2.89
N GLN A 56 11.77 -4.84 4.18
CA GLN A 56 12.69 -5.87 4.66
C GLN A 56 12.21 -7.29 4.34
N ASN A 57 10.90 -7.50 4.29
CA ASN A 57 10.31 -8.78 3.94
C ASN A 57 10.14 -8.98 2.42
N GLY A 58 10.62 -8.03 1.60
CA GLY A 58 10.65 -8.14 0.13
C GLY A 58 9.31 -7.82 -0.55
N PHE A 59 8.37 -7.19 0.15
CA PHE A 59 7.11 -6.78 -0.45
C PHE A 59 7.29 -5.54 -1.31
N LYS A 60 6.57 -5.54 -2.44
CA LYS A 60 6.27 -4.33 -3.20
C LYS A 60 5.00 -3.70 -2.67
N ILE A 61 4.98 -2.38 -2.53
CA ILE A 61 3.86 -1.65 -1.95
C ILE A 61 3.24 -0.72 -2.98
N CYS A 62 1.91 -0.71 -3.03
CA CYS A 62 1.11 0.16 -3.89
C CYS A 62 0.19 1.02 -3.01
N LEU A 63 0.26 2.35 -3.14
CA LEU A 63 -0.65 3.25 -2.43
C LEU A 63 -1.93 3.45 -3.24
N VAL A 64 -3.08 3.37 -2.61
CA VAL A 64 -4.32 3.92 -3.16
C VAL A 64 -4.38 5.39 -2.85
N SER A 65 -4.43 6.18 -3.90
CA SER A 65 -4.49 7.62 -3.79
C SER A 65 -5.84 8.08 -3.19
N PRO A 66 -5.85 9.10 -2.32
CA PRO A 66 -7.02 9.40 -1.49
C PRO A 66 -8.23 9.91 -2.28
N GLU A 67 -8.07 10.45 -3.49
CA GLU A 67 -9.18 10.82 -4.38
C GLU A 67 -10.03 9.63 -4.82
N LEU A 68 -9.47 8.41 -4.85
CA LEU A 68 -10.24 7.19 -5.11
C LEU A 68 -11.18 6.86 -3.95
N GLN A 69 -10.87 7.34 -2.75
CA GLN A 69 -11.66 7.22 -1.53
C GLN A 69 -12.42 8.54 -1.21
N SER A 70 -12.65 9.39 -2.22
CA SER A 70 -13.35 10.69 -2.08
C SER A 70 -12.69 11.67 -1.10
N GLN A 71 -11.37 11.58 -0.92
CA GLN A 71 -10.57 12.42 -0.01
C GLN A 71 -9.47 13.19 -0.76
N ASP A 72 -9.81 13.73 -1.93
CA ASP A 72 -8.87 14.41 -2.83
C ASP A 72 -8.05 15.54 -2.16
N SER A 73 -8.65 16.23 -1.19
CA SER A 73 -8.01 17.30 -0.40
C SER A 73 -6.84 16.81 0.47
N LYS A 74 -6.78 15.50 0.79
CA LYS A 74 -5.72 14.92 1.62
C LYS A 74 -4.48 14.52 0.84
N LEU A 75 -4.50 14.56 -0.50
CA LEU A 75 -3.39 14.12 -1.34
C LEU A 75 -2.08 14.85 -0.99
N GLU A 76 -2.11 16.18 -0.91
CA GLU A 76 -0.89 16.97 -0.63
C GLU A 76 -0.34 16.69 0.77
N VAL A 77 -1.23 16.53 1.76
CA VAL A 77 -0.87 16.20 3.14
C VAL A 77 -0.21 14.82 3.19
N TYR A 78 -0.75 13.84 2.47
CA TYR A 78 -0.17 12.50 2.41
C TYR A 78 1.16 12.50 1.66
N LYS A 79 1.25 13.20 0.53
CA LYS A 79 2.51 13.34 -0.22
C LYS A 79 3.61 13.94 0.66
N GLN A 80 3.28 15.00 1.41
CA GLN A 80 4.22 15.60 2.35
C GLN A 80 4.64 14.62 3.45
N TYR A 81 3.68 13.94 4.09
CA TYR A 81 3.99 12.94 5.11
C TYR A 81 4.92 11.83 4.58
N LEU A 82 4.68 11.35 3.36
CA LEU A 82 5.51 10.31 2.73
C LEU A 82 6.94 10.80 2.48
N ASN A 83 7.10 12.03 2.02
CA ASN A 83 8.40 12.65 1.81
C ASN A 83 9.14 12.84 3.14
N ASP A 84 8.48 13.38 4.15
CA ASP A 84 9.07 13.66 5.47
C ASP A 84 9.56 12.38 6.17
N ASN A 85 8.89 11.25 5.93
CA ASN A 85 9.25 9.95 6.49
C ASN A 85 10.11 9.08 5.56
N ALA A 86 10.52 9.61 4.39
CA ALA A 86 11.25 8.89 3.35
C ALA A 86 10.60 7.55 2.93
N ILE A 87 9.26 7.53 2.86
CA ILE A 87 8.47 6.36 2.49
C ILE A 87 8.28 6.37 0.97
N ILE A 88 8.91 5.41 0.28
CA ILE A 88 8.88 5.33 -1.18
C ILE A 88 8.03 4.13 -1.61
N PHE A 89 6.91 4.44 -2.27
CA PHE A 89 6.02 3.45 -2.86
C PHE A 89 6.54 2.94 -4.20
N ASP A 90 6.32 1.65 -4.48
CA ASP A 90 6.69 1.05 -5.77
C ASP A 90 5.67 1.40 -6.86
N ALA A 91 4.43 1.69 -6.47
CA ALA A 91 3.36 2.14 -7.35
C ALA A 91 2.34 3.00 -6.58
N ILE A 92 1.61 3.84 -7.32
CA ILE A 92 0.46 4.59 -6.80
C ILE A 92 -0.72 4.36 -7.76
N CYS A 93 -1.83 3.88 -7.21
CA CYS A 93 -3.10 3.78 -7.93
C CYS A 93 -3.84 5.10 -7.78
N THR A 94 -3.98 5.85 -8.89
CA THR A 94 -4.56 7.19 -8.91
C THR A 94 -5.35 7.41 -10.21
N LYS A 95 -6.25 8.40 -10.22
CA LYS A 95 -6.93 8.85 -11.44
C LYS A 95 -5.97 9.66 -12.33
N ASN A 96 -6.19 9.63 -13.65
CA ASN A 96 -5.31 10.29 -14.63
C ASN A 96 -5.06 11.79 -14.33
N HIS A 97 -6.06 12.53 -13.86
CA HIS A 97 -5.91 13.96 -13.55
C HIS A 97 -5.07 14.23 -12.28
N CYS A 98 -4.86 13.23 -11.43
CA CYS A 98 -4.06 13.34 -10.21
C CYS A 98 -2.60 12.91 -10.39
N ILE A 99 -2.23 12.33 -11.55
CA ILE A 99 -0.84 11.89 -11.83
C ILE A 99 0.16 13.03 -11.60
N ARG A 100 -0.14 14.23 -12.10
CA ARG A 100 0.75 15.41 -11.96
C ARG A 100 0.92 15.86 -10.51
N ARG A 101 -0.03 15.56 -9.64
CA ARG A 101 0.04 15.91 -8.21
C ARG A 101 0.94 14.95 -7.45
N TRP A 102 1.09 13.70 -7.93
CA TRP A 102 1.98 12.71 -7.34
C TRP A 102 3.43 12.79 -7.82
N MET A 103 3.63 13.21 -9.08
CA MET A 103 4.97 13.49 -9.63
C MET A 103 5.65 14.65 -8.91
#